data_AF-A0A5N0GZF6-F1
#
_entry.id   AF-A0A5N0GZF6-F1
#
_cell.length_a   1.000
_cell.length_b   1.000
_cell.length_c   1.000
_cell.angle_alpha   90.00
_cell.angle_beta   90.00
_cell.angle_gamma   90.00
#
_symmetry.space_group_name_H-M   'P 1'
#
loop_
_entity.id
_entity.type
_entity.pdbx_description
1 polymer ?
#
loop_
_entity_poly.entity_id
_entity_poly.type
_entity_poly.pdbx_seq_one_letter_code
_entity_poly.pdbx_strand_id
1 'polypeptide(L)'
;MRTLTEIMNTHRSDKGTVMGEAHSYTPVYERWFEPMRNETLRVLEIGVCDARMPGASLQGWYEYFPKATIFGYDIVDAHRFDNDRITTFIGDQSDRADLARFVEFSGGQFDIVIDDGSHKAVHQQVSLAFLFPHIKPGGQYIIEDLHVAPDTL
;
A
#
# COMPACT_ATOMS: atom_id res chain seq x y z
N MET A 1 7.72 7.28 20.60
CA MET A 1 6.97 6.47 19.62
C MET A 1 8.00 5.79 18.73
N ARG A 2 7.77 4.56 18.27
CA ARG A 2 8.71 3.92 17.32
C ARG A 2 8.70 4.66 15.99
N THR A 3 9.88 4.83 15.40
CA THR A 3 10.03 5.34 14.03
C THR A 3 9.42 4.38 13.02
N LEU A 4 9.06 4.86 11.82
CA LEU A 4 8.56 4.01 10.75
C LEU A 4 9.58 2.91 10.39
N THR A 5 10.87 3.25 10.37
CA THR A 5 11.96 2.29 10.11
C THR A 5 11.95 1.15 11.13
N GLU A 6 11.88 1.45 12.43
CA GLU A 6 11.82 0.43 13.48
C GLU A 6 10.59 -0.46 13.36
N ILE A 7 9.45 0.13 13.00
CA ILE A 7 8.18 -0.60 12.81
C ILE A 7 8.28 -1.54 11.60
N MET A 8 8.68 -1.03 10.43
CA MET A 8 8.80 -1.85 9.23
C MET A 8 9.83 -2.97 9.39
N ASN A 9 10.95 -2.70 10.07
CA ASN A 9 11.94 -3.73 10.39
C ASN A 9 11.36 -4.79 11.34
N THR A 10 10.53 -4.40 12.32
CA THR A 10 9.87 -5.34 13.26
C THR A 10 8.91 -6.28 12.52
N HIS A 11 8.08 -5.74 11.63
CA HIS A 11 7.12 -6.52 10.84
C HIS A 11 7.74 -7.19 9.61
N ARG A 12 9.05 -7.03 9.45
CA ARG A 12 9.85 -7.61 8.40
C ARG A 12 9.50 -7.15 6.98
N SER A 13 9.06 -5.90 6.80
CA SER A 13 8.87 -5.31 5.47
C SER A 13 10.22 -4.85 4.88
N ASP A 14 10.40 -5.06 3.58
CA ASP A 14 11.53 -4.57 2.78
C ASP A 14 11.55 -3.05 2.56
N LYS A 15 10.43 -2.36 2.81
CA LYS A 15 10.38 -0.89 2.87
C LYS A 15 11.37 -0.31 3.89
N GLY A 16 11.70 -1.10 4.91
CA GLY A 16 12.68 -0.81 5.95
C GLY A 16 14.12 -0.92 5.49
N THR A 17 15.02 -1.21 6.43
CA THR A 17 16.48 -1.18 6.22
C THR A 17 17.17 -2.53 6.44
N VAL A 18 16.42 -3.58 6.78
CA VAL A 18 17.01 -4.88 7.19
C VAL A 18 16.46 -6.10 6.47
N MET A 19 15.33 -6.00 5.76
CA MET A 19 14.68 -7.13 5.09
C MET A 19 14.64 -6.94 3.58
N GLY A 20 14.63 -8.05 2.84
CA GLY A 20 14.58 -8.03 1.37
C GLY A 20 15.73 -7.21 0.78
N GLU A 21 15.42 -6.33 -0.16
CA GLU A 21 16.38 -5.39 -0.75
C GLU A 21 16.71 -4.21 0.17
N ALA A 22 15.97 -4.06 1.28
CA ALA A 22 16.15 -3.00 2.27
C ALA A 22 16.13 -1.61 1.61
N HIS A 23 15.02 -1.32 0.90
CA HIS A 23 14.89 -0.15 0.04
C HIS A 23 15.11 1.18 0.76
N SER A 24 14.99 1.20 2.09
CA SER A 24 15.15 2.41 2.89
C SER A 24 14.16 3.50 2.48
N TYR A 25 12.95 3.10 2.13
CA TYR A 25 11.84 4.01 1.83
C TYR A 25 11.32 4.69 3.10
N THR A 26 11.46 4.04 4.26
CA THR A 26 10.89 4.52 5.53
C THR A 26 11.28 5.94 5.96
N PRO A 27 12.52 6.46 5.79
CA PRO A 27 12.83 7.85 6.15
C PRO A 27 12.11 8.87 5.26
N VAL A 28 11.86 8.52 3.99
CA VAL A 28 11.10 9.36 3.06
C VAL A 28 9.63 9.33 3.44
N TYR A 29 9.05 8.13 3.63
CA TYR A 29 7.68 7.98 4.08
C TYR A 29 7.40 8.71 5.40
N GLU A 30 8.24 8.51 6.41
CA GLU A 30 8.06 9.11 7.74
C GLU A 30 8.04 10.64 7.68
N ARG A 31 8.87 11.27 6.83
CA ARG A 31 8.85 12.72 6.65
C ARG A 31 7.49 13.26 6.22
N TRP A 32 6.76 12.52 5.39
CA TRP A 32 5.46 12.92 4.89
C TRP A 32 4.30 12.44 5.77
N PHE A 33 4.45 11.29 6.43
CA PHE A 33 3.39 10.64 7.19
C PHE A 33 3.35 11.02 8.67
N GLU A 34 4.47 11.45 9.24
CA GLU A 34 4.54 11.81 10.66
C GLU A 34 3.49 12.87 11.07
N PRO A 35 3.25 13.95 10.29
CA PRO A 35 2.25 14.95 10.65
C PRO A 35 0.83 14.38 10.79
N MET A 36 0.51 13.32 10.04
CA MET A 36 -0.82 12.70 9.99
C MET A 36 -0.91 11.38 10.77
N ARG A 37 0.15 10.96 11.47
CA ARG A 37 0.25 9.66 12.14
C ARG A 37 -0.96 9.33 13.02
N ASN A 38 -1.50 10.34 13.72
CA ASN A 38 -2.59 10.18 14.68
C ASN A 38 -3.97 10.61 14.16
N GLU A 39 -4.09 10.87 12.86
CA GLU A 39 -5.34 11.23 12.19
C GLU A 39 -6.15 9.98 11.81
N THR A 40 -7.44 10.17 11.53
CA THR A 40 -8.30 9.11 10.99
C THR A 40 -8.09 9.04 9.48
N LEU A 41 -7.26 8.11 9.05
CA LEU A 41 -6.84 7.95 7.67
C LEU A 41 -7.49 6.74 6.99
N ARG A 42 -7.61 6.82 5.67
CA ARG A 42 -7.94 5.70 4.79
C ARG A 42 -6.73 5.43 3.91
N VAL A 43 -6.06 4.32 4.17
CA VAL A 43 -4.80 3.93 3.52
C VAL A 43 -5.08 2.76 2.58
N LEU A 44 -4.61 2.83 1.35
CA LEU A 44 -4.62 1.73 0.39
C LEU A 44 -3.19 1.34 0.04
N GLU A 45 -2.89 0.05 0.09
CA GLU A 45 -1.69 -0.54 -0.49
C GLU A 45 -2.08 -1.57 -1.55
N ILE A 46 -1.55 -1.40 -2.77
CA ILE A 46 -1.61 -2.38 -3.85
C ILE A 46 -0.34 -3.21 -3.77
N GLY A 47 -0.47 -4.54 -3.74
CA GLY A 47 0.64 -5.46 -3.50
C GLY A 47 0.76 -5.82 -2.02
N VAL A 48 0.16 -6.95 -1.64
CA VAL A 48 0.14 -7.48 -0.26
C VAL A 48 0.91 -8.80 -0.18
N CYS A 49 0.77 -9.66 -1.19
CA CYS A 49 1.22 -11.04 -1.19
C CYS A 49 2.58 -11.21 -1.89
N ASP A 50 3.59 -10.42 -1.52
CA ASP A 50 4.98 -10.73 -1.90
C ASP A 50 5.31 -12.17 -1.49
N ALA A 51 5.95 -12.92 -2.40
CA ALA A 51 6.21 -14.35 -2.23
C ALA A 51 7.15 -14.67 -1.05
N ARG A 52 7.92 -13.68 -0.59
CA ARG A 52 8.90 -13.81 0.49
C ARG A 52 8.28 -13.37 1.82
N MET A 53 7.49 -12.28 1.83
CA MET A 53 7.05 -11.59 3.05
C MET A 53 5.61 -11.06 2.95
N PRO A 54 4.61 -11.94 2.78
CA PRO A 54 3.25 -11.48 2.52
C PRO A 54 2.64 -10.78 3.74
N GLY A 55 2.01 -9.63 3.53
CA GLY A 55 1.30 -8.84 4.53
C GLY A 55 2.19 -8.05 5.50
N ALA A 56 3.51 -8.08 5.33
CA ALA A 56 4.45 -7.43 6.25
C ALA A 56 4.25 -5.91 6.35
N SER A 57 4.08 -5.23 5.22
CA SER A 57 3.84 -3.79 5.16
C SER A 57 2.49 -3.41 5.76
N LEU A 58 1.42 -4.18 5.52
CA LEU A 58 0.11 -3.96 6.14
C LEU A 58 0.20 -3.95 7.68
N GLN A 59 0.95 -4.88 8.29
CA GLN A 59 1.17 -4.88 9.74
C GLN A 59 1.96 -3.64 10.20
N GLY A 60 2.94 -3.22 9.40
CA GLY A 60 3.67 -1.97 9.63
C GLY A 60 2.77 -0.74 9.62
N TRP A 61 1.88 -0.62 8.63
CA TRP A 61 0.91 0.47 8.55
C TRP A 61 -0.11 0.42 9.68
N TYR A 62 -0.57 -0.78 10.05
CA TYR A 62 -1.48 -0.99 11.17
C TYR A 62 -0.90 -0.44 12.47
N GLU A 63 0.38 -0.68 12.72
CA GLU A 63 1.05 -0.15 13.90
C GLU A 63 1.36 1.35 13.79
N TYR A 64 1.85 1.80 12.63
CA TYR A 64 2.30 3.18 12.45
C TYR A 64 1.12 4.17 12.53
N PHE A 65 -0.02 3.83 11.92
CA PHE A 65 -1.23 4.64 11.91
C PHE A 65 -2.32 4.02 12.84
N PRO A 66 -2.32 4.33 14.14
CA PRO A 66 -3.20 3.68 15.11
C PRO A 66 -4.70 3.92 14.89
N LYS A 67 -5.08 4.90 14.06
CA LYS A 67 -6.48 5.23 13.75
C LYS A 67 -6.85 5.07 12.27
N ALA A 68 -5.95 4.51 11.46
CA ALA A 68 -6.24 4.28 10.05
C ALA A 68 -7.15 3.07 9.83
N THR A 69 -8.03 3.18 8.84
CA THR A 69 -8.58 2.03 8.11
C THR A 69 -7.65 1.73 6.94
N ILE A 70 -7.23 0.48 6.84
CA ILE A 70 -6.20 0.03 5.90
C ILE A 70 -6.82 -0.97 4.93
N PHE A 71 -6.63 -0.72 3.66
CA PHE A 71 -7.05 -1.58 2.57
C PHE A 71 -5.82 -2.20 1.91
N GLY A 72 -5.83 -3.53 1.76
CA GLY A 72 -4.86 -4.24 0.93
C GLY A 72 -5.52 -4.71 -0.36
N TYR A 73 -4.90 -4.46 -1.51
CA TYR A 73 -5.38 -4.90 -2.81
C TYR A 73 -4.35 -5.79 -3.48
N ASP A 74 -4.73 -7.01 -3.85
CA ASP A 74 -3.80 -7.97 -4.46
C ASP A 74 -4.52 -8.93 -5.42
N ILE A 75 -3.80 -9.45 -6.41
CA ILE A 75 -4.32 -10.48 -7.32
C ILE A 75 -4.45 -11.85 -6.62
N VAL A 76 -3.72 -12.05 -5.53
CA VAL A 76 -3.73 -13.26 -4.69
C VAL A 76 -4.55 -13.03 -3.42
N ASP A 77 -5.29 -14.04 -2.99
CA ASP A 77 -6.04 -14.02 -1.73
C ASP A 77 -5.15 -13.66 -0.52
N ALA A 78 -5.54 -12.57 0.14
CA ALA A 78 -4.88 -11.98 1.30
C ALA A 78 -5.79 -11.93 2.55
N HIS A 79 -6.98 -12.54 2.53
CA HIS A 79 -7.98 -12.46 3.61
C HIS A 79 -7.47 -12.94 4.97
N ARG A 80 -6.43 -13.78 4.98
CA ARG A 80 -5.74 -14.19 6.22
C ARG A 80 -5.14 -13.02 7.02
N PHE A 81 -4.99 -11.84 6.42
CA PHE A 81 -4.46 -10.63 7.06
C PHE A 81 -5.56 -9.68 7.56
N ASP A 82 -6.83 -9.97 7.29
CA ASP A 82 -7.95 -9.14 7.70
C ASP A 82 -8.06 -9.10 9.24
N ASN A 83 -8.38 -7.92 9.78
CA ASN A 83 -8.61 -7.71 11.20
C ASN A 83 -9.57 -6.51 11.44
N ASP A 84 -9.55 -5.93 12.63
CA ASP A 84 -10.41 -4.81 13.01
C ASP A 84 -10.17 -3.52 12.21
N ARG A 85 -8.99 -3.34 11.60
CA ARG A 85 -8.65 -2.15 10.80
C ARG A 85 -8.05 -2.45 9.43
N ILE A 86 -7.66 -3.69 9.15
CA ILE A 86 -7.17 -4.15 7.85
C ILE A 86 -8.28 -4.91 7.14
N THR A 87 -8.55 -4.56 5.89
CA THR A 87 -9.47 -5.28 5.02
C THR A 87 -8.84 -5.46 3.65
N THR A 88 -8.71 -6.70 3.20
CA THR A 88 -8.11 -7.03 1.90
C THR A 88 -9.16 -7.28 0.82
N PHE A 89 -8.77 -7.06 -0.42
CA PHE A 89 -9.62 -7.24 -1.59
C PHE A 89 -8.83 -7.89 -2.73
N ILE A 90 -9.43 -8.91 -3.35
CA ILE A 90 -8.81 -9.65 -4.46
C ILE A 90 -9.19 -9.00 -5.79
N GLY A 91 -8.18 -8.58 -6.56
CA GLY A 91 -8.37 -8.02 -7.91
C GLY A 91 -7.06 -7.76 -8.66
N ASP A 92 -7.17 -7.62 -9.97
CA ASP A 92 -6.04 -7.27 -10.85
C ASP A 92 -5.90 -5.74 -10.95
N GLN A 93 -4.74 -5.16 -10.61
CA GLN A 93 -4.54 -3.70 -10.66
C GLN A 93 -4.55 -3.16 -12.11
N SER A 94 -4.37 -4.04 -13.10
CA SER A 94 -4.41 -3.71 -14.52
C SER A 94 -5.83 -3.73 -15.11
N ASP A 95 -6.81 -4.27 -14.37
CA ASP A 95 -8.21 -4.34 -14.80
C ASP A 95 -9.04 -3.23 -14.13
N ARG A 96 -9.55 -2.31 -14.96
CA ARG A 96 -10.41 -1.21 -14.49
C ARG A 96 -11.74 -1.69 -13.90
N ALA A 97 -12.25 -2.84 -14.30
CA ALA A 97 -13.45 -3.42 -13.73
C ALA A 97 -13.19 -3.88 -12.28
N ASP A 98 -12.06 -4.50 -12.02
CA ASP A 98 -11.66 -4.91 -10.67
C ASP A 98 -11.40 -3.71 -9.76
N LEU A 99 -10.71 -2.69 -10.26
CA LEU A 99 -10.52 -1.42 -9.55
C LEU A 99 -11.87 -0.74 -9.24
N ALA A 100 -12.83 -0.80 -10.15
CA ALA A 100 -14.18 -0.26 -9.93
C ALA A 100 -14.92 -1.02 -8.82
N ARG A 101 -14.88 -2.36 -8.82
CA ARG A 101 -15.45 -3.19 -7.75
C ARG A 101 -14.81 -2.87 -6.40
N PHE A 102 -13.50 -2.67 -6.38
CA PHE A 102 -12.78 -2.29 -5.16
C PHE A 102 -13.18 -0.89 -4.66
N VAL A 103 -13.31 0.09 -5.54
CA VAL A 103 -13.76 1.45 -5.15
C VAL A 103 -15.20 1.42 -4.63
N GLU A 104 -16.09 0.65 -5.26
CA GLU A 104 -17.46 0.46 -4.78
C GLU A 104 -17.48 -0.19 -3.38
N PHE A 105 -16.67 -1.23 -3.17
CA PHE A 105 -16.52 -1.91 -1.90
C PHE A 105 -15.94 -1.02 -0.80
N SER A 106 -14.85 -0.31 -1.10
CA SER A 106 -14.13 0.50 -0.12
C SER A 106 -14.82 1.83 0.15
N GLY A 107 -15.49 2.42 -0.84
CA GLY A 107 -16.03 3.78 -0.82
C GLY A 107 -15.03 4.87 -1.24
N GLY A 108 -13.83 4.50 -1.70
CA GLY A 108 -12.78 5.44 -2.11
C GLY A 108 -12.34 6.40 -0.99
N GLN A 109 -12.10 7.67 -1.35
CA GLN A 109 -11.69 8.75 -0.45
C GLN A 109 -10.42 8.43 0.35
N PHE A 110 -9.37 8.01 -0.34
CA PHE A 110 -8.11 7.65 0.28
C PHE A 110 -7.30 8.88 0.68
N ASP A 111 -6.67 8.82 1.85
CA ASP A 111 -5.68 9.80 2.28
C ASP A 111 -4.29 9.42 1.77
N ILE A 112 -4.01 8.12 1.68
CA ILE A 112 -2.76 7.55 1.18
C ILE A 112 -3.08 6.37 0.25
N VAL A 113 -2.45 6.34 -0.92
CA VAL A 113 -2.38 5.19 -1.82
C VAL A 113 -0.92 4.85 -2.09
N ILE A 114 -0.55 3.59 -1.91
CA ILE A 114 0.79 3.05 -2.19
C ILE A 114 0.64 1.98 -3.29
N ASP A 115 1.31 2.16 -4.42
CA ASP A 115 1.37 1.22 -5.52
C ASP A 115 2.69 0.45 -5.48
N ASP A 116 2.64 -0.74 -4.89
CA ASP A 116 3.73 -1.68 -4.68
C ASP A 116 3.38 -3.07 -5.25
N GLY A 117 2.60 -3.07 -6.34
CA GLY A 117 2.07 -4.29 -6.93
C GLY A 117 3.01 -4.93 -7.95
N SER A 118 2.59 -5.00 -9.20
CA SER A 118 3.33 -5.75 -10.24
C SER A 118 4.62 -5.08 -10.76
N HIS A 119 4.81 -3.80 -10.47
CA HIS A 119 5.86 -2.92 -11.02
C HIS A 119 5.91 -2.83 -12.56
N LYS A 120 4.93 -3.39 -13.28
CA LYS A 120 4.79 -3.18 -14.72
C LYS A 120 4.32 -1.74 -14.95
N ALA A 121 5.04 -0.99 -15.79
CA ALA A 121 4.75 0.41 -16.06
C ALA A 121 3.29 0.64 -16.54
N VAL A 122 2.75 -0.26 -17.36
CA VAL A 122 1.35 -0.18 -17.81
C VAL A 122 0.37 -0.37 -16.65
N HIS A 123 0.64 -1.30 -15.74
CA HIS A 123 -0.22 -1.57 -14.60
C HIS A 123 -0.26 -0.37 -13.65
N GLN A 124 0.91 0.20 -13.32
CA GLN A 124 1.03 1.41 -12.49
C GLN A 124 0.34 2.62 -13.14
N GLN A 125 0.40 2.76 -14.47
CA GLN A 125 -0.32 3.82 -15.18
C GLN A 125 -1.85 3.62 -15.11
N VAL A 126 -2.33 2.38 -15.21
CA VAL A 126 -3.75 2.05 -15.13
C VAL A 126 -4.29 2.33 -13.72
N SER A 127 -3.64 1.80 -12.68
CA SER A 127 -4.02 2.01 -11.29
C SER A 127 -3.95 3.49 -10.91
N LEU A 128 -2.88 4.20 -11.26
CA LEU A 128 -2.77 5.65 -11.02
C LEU A 128 -3.92 6.41 -11.69
N ALA A 129 -4.11 6.24 -13.00
CA ALA A 129 -5.13 6.97 -13.75
C ALA A 129 -6.55 6.69 -13.23
N PHE A 130 -6.80 5.47 -12.74
CA PHE A 130 -8.10 5.08 -12.21
C PHE A 130 -8.33 5.54 -10.77
N LEU A 131 -7.34 5.37 -9.88
CA LEU A 131 -7.49 5.61 -8.44
C LEU A 131 -7.26 7.07 -8.05
N PHE A 132 -6.55 7.86 -8.86
CA PHE A 132 -6.25 9.27 -8.54
C PHE A 132 -7.51 10.12 -8.24
N PRO A 133 -8.63 10.00 -8.98
CA PRO A 133 -9.88 10.68 -8.63
C PRO A 133 -10.52 10.25 -7.30
N HIS A 134 -10.09 9.12 -6.72
CA HIS A 134 -10.58 8.60 -5.45
C HIS A 134 -9.68 8.96 -4.27
N ILE A 135 -8.64 9.78 -4.48
CA ILE A 135 -7.81 10.36 -3.43
C ILE A 135 -8.44 11.68 -2.98
N LYS A 136 -8.46 11.93 -1.67
CA LYS A 136 -8.93 13.20 -1.13
C LYS A 136 -8.00 14.36 -1.56
N PRO A 137 -8.51 15.60 -1.68
CA PRO A 137 -7.65 16.76 -1.81
C PRO A 137 -6.61 16.81 -0.69
N GLY A 138 -5.32 16.90 -1.05
CA GLY A 138 -4.20 16.86 -0.10
C GLY A 138 -3.70 15.45 0.25
N GLY A 139 -4.37 14.40 -0.22
CA GLY A 139 -3.90 13.02 -0.10
C GLY A 139 -2.70 12.71 -1.01
N GLN A 140 -2.08 11.57 -0.77
CA GLN A 140 -0.82 11.18 -1.40
C GLN A 140 -1.00 9.89 -2.21
N TYR A 141 -0.41 9.86 -3.42
CA TYR A 141 -0.21 8.65 -4.21
C TYR A 141 1.29 8.40 -4.32
N ILE A 142 1.74 7.23 -3.88
CA ILE A 142 3.14 6.82 -3.92
C ILE A 142 3.27 5.62 -4.85
N ILE A 143 4.26 5.65 -5.73
CA ILE A 143 4.58 4.53 -6.63
C ILE A 143 5.97 4.02 -6.22
N GLU A 144 6.07 2.75 -5.86
CA GLU A 144 7.34 2.10 -5.54
C GLU A 144 7.97 1.47 -6.78
N ASP A 145 9.27 1.18 -6.68
CA ASP A 145 10.05 0.41 -7.66
C ASP A 145 10.00 0.91 -9.11
N LEU A 146 10.01 2.23 -9.30
CA LEU A 146 10.12 2.87 -10.62
C LEU A 146 11.45 2.61 -11.36
N HIS A 147 12.41 1.92 -10.71
CA HIS A 147 13.68 1.55 -11.32
C HIS A 147 13.60 0.25 -12.14
N VAL A 148 12.50 -0.52 -11.99
CA VAL A 148 12.23 -1.71 -12.80
C VAL A 148 11.08 -1.46 -13.78
N ALA A 149 11.14 -2.15 -14.92
CA ALA A 149 10.03 -2.27 -15.85
C ALA A 149 10.03 -3.70 -16.39
N PRO A 150 9.41 -4.67 -15.70
CA PRO A 150 9.41 -6.06 -16.13
C PRO A 150 8.75 -6.17 -17.50
N ASP A 151 9.54 -6.52 -18.52
CA ASP A 151 9.04 -6.78 -19.87
C ASP A 151 8.33 -8.13 -19.88
N THR A 152 7.01 -8.12 -19.73
CA THR A 152 6.15 -9.24 -20.17
C THR A 152 4.70 -8.79 -20.26
N LEU A 153 4.09 -9.02 -21.43
CA LEU A 153 2.65 -9.19 -21.57
C LEU A 153 2.22 -10.44 -20.82
#